data_AF-A0A1Q9DDK9-F1
#
_entry.id   AF-A0A1Q9DDK9-F1
#
_cell.length_a   1.000
_cell.length_b   1.000
_cell.length_c   1.000
_cell.angle_alpha   90.00
_cell.angle_beta   90.00
_cell.angle_gamma   90.00
#
_symmetry.space_group_name_H-M   'P 1'
#
loop_
_entity.id
_entity.type
_entity.pdbx_description
1 polymer ?
#
loop_
_entity_poly.entity_id
_entity_poly.type
_entity_poly.pdbx_seq_one_letter_code
_entity_poly.pdbx_strand_id
1 'polypeptide(L)'
;MRGQHINVVPNSPQWQRKLESPLRVILAAMNSADHNPDNKKFIILWKSLTIMEPMEQNADFKEDARAWARIHYQNKDGEFEGRMEIVPELSRILFSGPENVDAKEETLWEEKWGQFQWGPQRELDDADKAAYGAALQESKGSGKGVSYKGRRHWSAPMVHSSYYAPFPFELNIVEVDHIAFSWDEYCTKCGATQQLVGDPAACTYQGKPVLPEPDVAMASDETTTCSSGPQRFVFGFLDHNSAR
;
A
#
# COMPACT_ATOMS: atom_id res chain seq x y z
N MET A 1 18.94 -8.71 4.62
CA MET A 1 17.66 -8.90 5.33
C MET A 1 16.56 -8.33 4.45
N ARG A 2 15.63 -9.15 3.98
CA ARG A 2 14.53 -8.72 3.09
C ARG A 2 13.32 -8.43 3.98
N GLY A 3 12.96 -7.15 4.13
CA GLY A 3 11.67 -6.79 4.72
C GLY A 3 10.57 -7.41 3.88
N GLN A 4 9.64 -8.12 4.53
CA GLN A 4 8.48 -8.67 3.83
C GLN A 4 7.52 -7.52 3.54
N HIS A 5 7.35 -7.16 2.27
CA HIS A 5 6.27 -6.27 1.84
C HIS A 5 4.94 -6.92 2.22
N ILE A 6 4.18 -6.26 3.09
CA ILE A 6 2.85 -6.72 3.47
C ILE A 6 1.92 -6.37 2.31
N ASN A 7 1.48 -7.39 1.57
CA ASN A 7 0.36 -7.24 0.63
C ASN A 7 -0.92 -7.06 1.46
N VAL A 8 -1.26 -5.81 1.74
CA VAL A 8 -2.33 -5.47 2.68
C VAL A 8 -3.70 -5.69 2.04
N VAL A 9 -4.34 -6.82 2.34
CA VAL A 9 -5.81 -6.87 2.35
C VAL A 9 -6.22 -6.43 3.76
N PRO A 10 -6.73 -5.20 3.95
CA PRO A 10 -7.12 -4.70 5.26
C PRO A 10 -8.26 -5.55 5.83
N ASN A 11 -8.12 -5.96 7.09
CA ASN A 11 -9.10 -6.79 7.77
C ASN A 11 -10.37 -6.02 8.20
N SER A 12 -10.36 -4.68 8.16
CA SER A 12 -11.56 -3.86 8.29
C SER A 12 -11.50 -2.64 7.34
N PRO A 13 -12.65 -2.16 6.82
CA PRO A 13 -12.70 -0.95 6.01
C PRO A 13 -12.15 0.30 6.74
N GLN A 14 -12.24 0.34 8.07
CA GLN A 14 -11.69 1.46 8.86
C GLN A 14 -10.17 1.42 8.93
N TRP A 15 -9.59 0.23 9.10
CA TRP A 15 -8.13 0.09 9.07
C TRP A 15 -7.55 0.51 7.72
N GLN A 16 -8.21 0.13 6.62
CA GLN A 16 -7.82 0.60 5.29
C GLN A 16 -7.85 2.11 5.17
N ARG A 17 -8.90 2.76 5.67
CA ARG A 17 -9.02 4.22 5.64
C ARG A 17 -7.90 4.92 6.41
N LYS A 18 -7.38 4.30 7.49
CA LYS A 18 -6.19 4.80 8.20
C LYS A 18 -4.94 4.71 7.35
N LEU A 19 -4.73 3.60 6.65
CA LEU A 19 -3.62 3.45 5.71
C LEU A 19 -3.71 4.43 4.53
N GLU A 20 -4.93 4.86 4.17
CA GLU A 20 -5.18 5.87 3.14
C GLU A 20 -5.03 7.32 3.66
N SER A 21 -4.99 7.56 4.97
CA SER A 21 -5.03 8.91 5.53
C SER A 21 -3.92 9.83 5.03
N PRO A 22 -2.64 9.39 4.91
CA PRO A 22 -1.59 10.28 4.40
C PRO A 22 -1.87 10.74 2.96
N LEU A 23 -2.45 9.90 2.09
CA LEU A 23 -2.85 10.32 0.75
C LEU A 23 -3.97 11.36 0.80
N ARG A 24 -4.93 11.21 1.71
CA ARG A 24 -6.03 12.18 1.88
C ARG A 24 -5.51 13.54 2.34
N VAL A 25 -4.49 13.55 3.20
CA VAL A 25 -3.82 14.78 3.65
C VAL A 25 -3.07 15.44 2.50
N ILE A 26 -2.33 14.68 1.69
CA ILE A 26 -1.70 15.20 0.48
C ILE A 26 -2.75 15.82 -0.45
N LEU A 27 -3.86 15.13 -0.70
CA LEU A 27 -4.92 15.64 -1.56
C LEU A 27 -5.56 16.90 -1.00
N ALA A 28 -5.70 17.03 0.32
CA ALA A 28 -6.25 18.23 0.94
C ALA A 28 -5.29 19.43 0.79
N ALA A 29 -4.00 19.22 1.04
CA ALA A 29 -2.97 20.23 0.82
C ALA A 29 -2.89 20.67 -0.65
N MET A 30 -2.99 19.70 -1.57
CA MET A 30 -2.88 19.96 -3.00
C MET A 30 -4.16 20.53 -3.64
N ASN A 31 -5.34 20.36 -3.02
CA ASN A 31 -6.60 20.84 -3.60
C ASN A 31 -6.92 22.31 -3.25
N SER A 32 -6.08 23.00 -2.49
CA SER A 32 -6.31 24.41 -2.20
C SER A 32 -6.12 25.28 -3.44
N ALA A 33 -6.79 26.43 -3.46
CA ALA A 33 -6.76 27.34 -4.60
C ALA A 33 -5.35 27.87 -4.90
N ASP A 34 -4.50 27.96 -3.88
CA ASP A 34 -3.12 28.46 -4.01
C ASP A 34 -2.17 27.40 -4.60
N HIS A 35 -2.48 26.11 -4.42
CA HIS A 35 -1.62 25.00 -4.88
C HIS A 35 -2.18 24.26 -6.10
N ASN A 36 -3.46 24.45 -6.41
CA ASN A 36 -4.10 23.93 -7.62
C ASN A 36 -5.06 24.96 -8.26
N PRO A 37 -4.54 26.12 -8.70
CA PRO A 37 -5.36 27.20 -9.27
C PRO A 37 -6.08 26.76 -10.55
N ASP A 38 -5.49 25.84 -11.32
CA ASP A 38 -6.06 25.31 -12.56
C ASP A 38 -7.03 24.13 -12.35
N ASN A 39 -7.30 23.78 -11.08
CA ASN A 39 -8.18 22.66 -10.71
C ASN A 39 -7.80 21.34 -11.42
N LYS A 40 -6.50 21.06 -11.50
CA LYS A 40 -5.93 19.83 -12.04
C LYS A 40 -6.50 18.61 -11.31
N LYS A 41 -6.63 17.54 -12.07
CA LYS A 41 -7.12 16.24 -11.63
C LYS A 41 -5.97 15.43 -11.02
N PHE A 42 -6.23 14.85 -9.86
CA PHE A 42 -5.35 13.89 -9.20
C PHE A 42 -5.78 12.47 -9.52
N ILE A 43 -4.85 11.63 -9.97
CA ILE A 43 -5.07 10.19 -10.12
C ILE A 43 -4.47 9.50 -8.91
N ILE A 44 -5.32 8.75 -8.19
CA ILE A 44 -4.94 8.04 -6.97
C ILE A 44 -5.07 6.55 -7.23
N LEU A 45 -3.97 5.85 -7.00
CA LEU A 45 -3.84 4.40 -7.05
C LEU A 45 -3.99 3.88 -5.62
N TRP A 46 -5.23 3.55 -5.22
CA TRP A 46 -5.55 3.20 -3.84
C TRP A 46 -4.98 1.84 -3.41
N LYS A 47 -4.75 0.90 -4.33
CA LYS A 47 -4.19 -0.41 -3.98
C LYS A 47 -2.69 -0.30 -3.72
N SER A 48 -1.97 0.44 -4.57
CA SER A 48 -0.53 0.69 -4.38
C SER A 48 -0.22 1.88 -3.47
N LEU A 49 -1.24 2.57 -2.97
CA LEU A 49 -1.17 3.79 -2.17
C LEU A 49 -0.26 4.86 -2.81
N THR A 50 -0.57 5.21 -4.05
CA THR A 50 0.24 6.13 -4.86
C THR A 50 -0.60 7.28 -5.38
N ILE A 51 -0.05 8.49 -5.36
CA ILE A 51 -0.59 9.67 -6.04
C ILE A 51 0.26 9.94 -7.27
N MET A 52 -0.40 10.00 -8.42
CA MET A 52 0.22 10.41 -9.67
C MET A 52 0.37 11.93 -9.74
N GLU A 53 1.30 12.40 -10.56
CA GLU A 53 1.44 13.81 -10.92
C GLU A 53 0.09 14.38 -11.37
N PRO A 54 -0.29 15.61 -10.93
CA PRO A 54 -1.54 16.24 -11.32
C PRO A 54 -1.61 16.45 -12.83
N MET A 55 -2.76 16.14 -13.40
CA MET A 55 -3.01 16.23 -14.84
C MET A 55 -4.11 17.24 -15.12
N GLU A 56 -4.14 17.79 -16.33
CA GLU A 56 -5.28 18.60 -16.78
C GLU A 56 -6.60 17.81 -16.62
N GLN A 57 -7.72 18.49 -16.34
CA GLN A 57 -8.99 17.82 -16.03
C GLN A 57 -9.45 16.83 -17.11
N ASN A 58 -9.22 17.19 -18.37
CA ASN A 58 -9.60 16.41 -19.54
C ASN A 58 -8.44 15.57 -20.10
N ALA A 59 -7.32 15.48 -19.38
CA ALA A 59 -6.24 14.62 -19.79
C ALA A 59 -6.64 13.14 -19.65
N ASP A 60 -6.42 12.41 -20.74
CA ASP A 60 -6.52 10.96 -20.79
C ASP A 60 -5.25 10.31 -20.20
N PHE A 61 -5.11 9.01 -20.43
CA PHE A 61 -3.89 8.24 -20.13
C PHE A 61 -2.64 8.88 -20.76
N LYS A 62 -1.56 8.94 -19.97
CA LYS A 62 -0.23 9.39 -20.40
C LYS A 62 0.80 8.27 -20.20
N GLU A 63 1.51 7.91 -21.26
CA GLU A 63 2.56 6.88 -21.16
C GLU A 63 3.74 7.36 -20.30
N ASP A 64 4.04 8.65 -20.33
CA ASP A 64 5.12 9.29 -19.59
C ASP A 64 4.72 9.74 -18.18
N ALA A 65 3.59 9.24 -17.65
CA ALA A 65 3.09 9.59 -16.32
C ALA A 65 4.13 9.29 -15.22
N ARG A 66 4.16 10.18 -14.23
CA ARG A 66 5.04 10.09 -13.05
C ARG A 66 4.22 10.05 -11.77
N ALA A 67 4.78 9.44 -10.73
CA ALA A 67 4.22 9.49 -9.38
C ALA A 67 4.83 10.63 -8.56
N TRP A 68 4.00 11.25 -7.71
CA TRP A 68 4.39 12.33 -6.80
C TRP A 68 4.51 11.88 -5.35
N ALA A 69 3.74 10.87 -4.95
CA ALA A 69 3.86 10.28 -3.62
C ALA A 69 3.53 8.78 -3.64
N ARG A 70 4.19 8.00 -2.79
CA ARG A 70 3.84 6.61 -2.51
C ARG A 70 4.05 6.28 -1.06
N ILE A 71 3.12 5.52 -0.47
CA ILE A 71 3.23 5.05 0.90
C ILE A 71 3.52 3.55 0.93
N HIS A 72 4.49 3.19 1.74
CA HIS A 72 4.86 1.82 2.06
C HIS A 72 4.59 1.56 3.53
N TYR A 73 3.99 0.41 3.83
CA TYR A 73 3.82 -0.06 5.19
C TYR A 73 4.54 -1.37 5.38
N GLN A 74 5.27 -1.49 6.48
CA GLN A 74 5.98 -2.70 6.84
C GLN A 74 5.80 -3.00 8.33
N ASN A 75 5.83 -4.28 8.68
CA ASN A 75 6.03 -4.72 10.05
C ASN A 75 7.52 -5.03 10.21
N LYS A 76 8.17 -4.33 11.14
CA LYS A 76 9.58 -4.49 11.47
C LYS A 76 9.66 -4.74 12.97
N ASP A 77 10.14 -5.93 13.33
CA ASP A 77 10.33 -6.36 14.72
C ASP A 77 9.07 -6.24 15.62
N GLY A 78 7.88 -6.37 15.02
CA GLY A 78 6.60 -6.25 15.74
C GLY A 78 6.04 -4.83 15.78
N GLU A 79 6.82 -3.84 15.33
CA GLU A 79 6.38 -2.46 15.15
C GLU A 79 5.92 -2.23 13.71
N PHE A 80 4.84 -1.45 13.56
CA PHE A 80 4.29 -1.12 12.26
C PHE A 80 4.77 0.27 11.86
N GLU A 81 5.60 0.34 10.81
CA GLU A 81 6.21 1.56 10.31
C GLU A 81 5.64 1.92 8.93
N GLY A 82 5.40 3.20 8.71
CA GLY A 82 5.09 3.79 7.41
C GLY A 82 6.29 4.54 6.84
N ARG A 83 6.52 4.39 5.53
CA ARG A 83 7.44 5.24 4.77
C ARG A 83 6.69 5.90 3.63
N MET A 84 6.68 7.22 3.60
CA MET A 84 6.10 8.01 2.52
C MET A 84 7.22 8.59 1.68
N GLU A 85 7.33 8.11 0.44
CA GLU A 85 8.21 8.69 -0.58
C GLU A 85 7.47 9.82 -1.27
N ILE A 86 8.09 11.00 -1.39
CA ILE A 86 7.55 12.16 -2.09
C ILE A 86 8.60 12.79 -3.01
N VAL A 87 8.16 13.41 -4.10
CA VAL A 87 9.05 14.18 -4.99
C VAL A 87 9.34 15.59 -4.43
N PRO A 88 10.44 16.24 -4.83
CA PRO A 88 10.81 17.58 -4.33
C PRO A 88 9.74 18.64 -4.54
N GLU A 89 8.99 18.58 -5.65
CA GLU A 89 7.91 19.51 -5.95
C GLU A 89 6.78 19.43 -4.92
N LEU A 90 6.39 18.21 -4.56
CA LEU A 90 5.37 17.97 -3.54
C LEU A 90 5.90 18.31 -2.13
N SER A 91 7.16 17.96 -1.85
CA SER A 91 7.84 18.29 -0.58
C SER A 91 7.77 19.79 -0.28
N ARG A 92 8.08 20.64 -1.25
CA ARG A 92 8.00 22.11 -1.10
C ARG A 92 6.60 22.62 -0.75
N ILE A 93 5.54 21.95 -1.21
CA ILE A 93 4.16 22.32 -0.91
C ILE A 93 3.78 21.80 0.48
N LEU A 94 4.05 20.54 0.78
CA LEU A 94 3.69 19.95 2.08
C LEU A 94 4.41 20.63 3.24
N PHE A 95 5.65 21.07 3.03
CA PHE A 95 6.46 21.75 4.04
C PHE A 95 6.51 23.28 3.85
N SER A 96 5.60 23.85 3.05
CA SER A 96 5.35 25.29 3.10
C SER A 96 4.65 25.66 4.40
N GLY A 97 4.55 26.97 4.69
CA GLY A 97 3.74 27.45 5.80
C GLY A 97 2.27 27.03 5.69
N PRO A 98 1.53 27.02 6.81
CA PRO A 98 0.11 26.68 6.84
C PRO A 98 -0.73 27.66 6.01
N GLU A 99 -1.90 27.20 5.56
CA GLU A 99 -2.90 28.02 4.88
C GLU A 99 -3.63 28.93 5.87
N ASN A 100 -3.91 28.42 7.07
CA ASN A 100 -4.54 29.22 8.10
C ASN A 100 -3.49 30.09 8.81
N VAL A 101 -3.65 31.41 8.73
CA VAL A 101 -2.75 32.40 9.34
C VAL A 101 -2.70 32.26 10.87
N ASP A 102 -3.76 31.75 11.49
CA ASP A 102 -3.84 31.50 12.94
C ASP A 102 -3.45 30.07 13.32
N ALA A 103 -2.97 29.25 12.37
CA ALA A 103 -2.48 27.90 12.66
C ALA A 103 -1.29 27.94 13.64
N LYS A 104 -1.22 26.94 14.50
CA LYS A 104 -0.08 26.76 15.42
C LYS A 104 0.99 25.86 14.82
N GLU A 105 0.60 25.11 13.81
CA GLU A 105 1.41 24.20 13.02
C GLU A 105 2.41 24.99 12.16
N GLU A 106 3.59 24.42 11.95
CA GLU A 106 4.66 25.10 11.19
C GLU A 106 4.51 24.85 9.69
N THR A 107 3.87 23.74 9.33
CA THR A 107 3.77 23.27 7.94
C THR A 107 2.33 23.00 7.52
N LEU A 108 2.07 23.13 6.22
CA LEU A 108 0.79 22.76 5.61
C LEU A 108 0.45 21.29 5.86
N TRP A 109 1.45 20.42 5.81
CA TRP A 109 1.32 19.01 6.17
C TRP A 109 0.74 18.84 7.57
N GLU A 110 1.35 19.44 8.58
CA GLU A 110 0.92 19.34 9.98
C GLU A 110 -0.49 19.89 10.18
N GLU A 111 -0.81 21.03 9.56
CA GLU A 111 -2.14 21.63 9.62
C GLU A 111 -3.21 20.66 9.07
N LYS A 112 -3.01 20.17 7.84
CA LYS A 112 -3.97 19.26 7.20
C LYS A 112 -4.01 17.90 7.90
N TRP A 113 -2.87 17.42 8.38
CA TRP A 113 -2.78 16.21 9.18
C TRP A 113 -3.61 16.32 10.46
N GLY A 114 -3.45 17.41 11.21
CA GLY A 114 -4.22 17.69 12.42
C GLY A 114 -5.72 17.73 12.13
N GLN A 115 -6.14 18.45 11.10
CA GLN A 115 -7.55 18.54 10.68
C GLN A 115 -8.15 17.17 10.35
N PHE A 116 -7.42 16.31 9.62
CA PHE A 116 -7.92 14.99 9.26
C PHE A 116 -7.95 14.02 10.44
N GLN A 117 -6.87 13.95 11.21
CA GLN A 117 -6.74 12.98 12.29
C GLN A 117 -7.65 13.30 13.47
N TRP A 118 -7.77 14.59 13.84
CA TRP A 118 -8.59 15.03 14.96
C TRP A 118 -10.03 15.37 14.60
N GLY A 119 -10.36 15.49 13.31
CA GLY A 119 -11.72 15.66 12.82
C GLY A 119 -12.32 14.35 12.28
N PRO A 120 -12.42 14.17 10.95
CA PRO A 120 -13.15 13.04 10.36
C PRO A 120 -12.67 11.65 10.80
N GLN A 121 -11.36 11.44 10.94
CA GLN A 121 -10.84 10.13 11.32
C GLN A 121 -11.19 9.80 12.78
N ARG A 122 -11.18 10.80 13.66
CA ARG A 122 -11.54 10.64 15.07
C ARG A 122 -12.99 10.20 15.24
N GLU A 123 -13.91 10.82 14.50
CA GLU A 123 -15.33 10.46 14.53
C GLU A 123 -15.55 9.01 14.09
N LEU A 124 -14.84 8.57 13.04
CA LEU A 124 -14.88 7.19 12.56
C LEU A 124 -14.34 6.22 13.61
N ASP A 125 -13.24 6.58 14.29
CA ASP A 125 -12.62 5.75 15.32
C ASP A 125 -13.52 5.59 16.56
N ASP A 126 -14.16 6.67 16.99
CA ASP A 126 -15.08 6.66 18.13
C ASP A 126 -16.35 5.87 17.80
N ALA A 127 -16.86 5.98 16.57
CA ALA A 127 -17.97 5.15 16.08
C ALA A 127 -17.60 3.66 16.02
N ASP A 128 -16.38 3.33 15.56
CA ASP A 128 -15.92 1.94 15.49
C ASP A 128 -15.73 1.32 16.89
N LYS A 129 -15.19 2.11 17.82
CA LYS A 129 -15.07 1.74 19.24
C LYS A 129 -16.44 1.51 19.88
N ALA A 130 -17.42 2.36 19.62
CA ALA A 130 -18.78 2.20 20.11
C ALA A 130 -19.44 0.92 19.55
N ALA A 131 -19.30 0.67 18.24
CA ALA A 131 -19.84 -0.51 17.59
C ALA A 131 -19.22 -1.81 18.13
N TYR A 132 -17.90 -1.83 18.35
CA TYR A 132 -17.22 -2.96 18.98
C TYR A 132 -17.69 -3.18 20.42
N GLY A 133 -17.83 -2.10 21.20
CA GLY A 133 -18.36 -2.15 22.55
C GLY A 133 -19.77 -2.75 22.62
N ALA A 134 -20.66 -2.38 21.69
CA ALA A 134 -22.01 -2.93 21.60
C ALA A 134 -21.99 -4.44 21.29
N ALA A 135 -21.20 -4.86 20.30
CA ALA A 135 -21.04 -6.28 19.94
C ALA A 135 -20.47 -7.12 21.11
N LEU A 136 -19.56 -6.55 21.90
CA LEU A 136 -19.04 -7.20 23.11
C LEU A 136 -20.13 -7.39 24.17
N GLN A 137 -20.99 -6.40 24.40
CA GLN A 137 -22.09 -6.50 25.36
C GLN A 137 -23.13 -7.55 24.93
N GLU A 138 -23.47 -7.60 23.64
CA GLU A 138 -24.38 -8.62 23.10
C GLU A 138 -23.81 -10.05 23.23
N SER A 139 -22.50 -10.22 23.04
CA SER A 139 -21.85 -11.53 23.18
C SER A 139 -21.87 -12.07 24.61
N LYS A 140 -21.77 -11.19 25.62
CA LYS A 140 -21.79 -11.56 27.05
C LYS A 140 -23.13 -12.19 27.47
N GLY A 141 -24.24 -11.84 26.81
CA GLY A 141 -25.56 -12.39 27.08
C GLY A 141 -25.83 -13.74 26.40
N SER A 142 -25.09 -14.10 25.35
CA SER A 142 -25.38 -15.26 24.50
C SER A 142 -24.48 -16.49 24.75
N GLY A 143 -23.37 -16.34 25.50
CA GLY A 143 -22.37 -17.41 25.69
C GLY A 143 -21.59 -17.78 24.42
N LYS A 144 -21.88 -17.13 23.28
CA LYS A 144 -21.13 -17.23 22.03
C LYS A 144 -20.14 -16.06 21.97
N GLY A 145 -18.91 -16.32 21.55
CA GLY A 145 -17.85 -15.31 21.49
C GLY A 145 -18.21 -14.09 20.64
N VAL A 146 -17.42 -13.03 20.76
CA VAL A 146 -17.64 -11.76 20.05
C VAL A 146 -17.60 -12.00 18.53
N SER A 147 -18.75 -11.92 17.88
CA SER A 147 -18.85 -11.92 16.42
C SER A 147 -18.83 -10.48 15.93
N TYR A 148 -17.63 -9.92 15.81
CA TYR A 148 -17.40 -8.62 15.19
C TYR A 148 -16.73 -8.83 13.82
N LYS A 149 -17.17 -8.07 12.80
CA LYS A 149 -16.92 -8.29 11.36
C LYS A 149 -15.54 -8.91 11.01
N GLY A 150 -15.55 -10.02 10.25
CA GLY A 150 -14.37 -10.57 9.54
C GLY A 150 -13.78 -11.87 10.12
N ARG A 151 -13.26 -12.75 9.23
CA ARG A 151 -12.50 -13.96 9.60
C ARG A 151 -11.26 -13.59 10.44
N ARG A 152 -10.89 -14.43 11.41
CA ARG A 152 -9.67 -14.28 12.24
C ARG A 152 -8.43 -14.07 11.35
N HIS A 153 -7.97 -12.83 11.26
CA HIS A 153 -6.70 -12.42 10.66
C HIS A 153 -5.80 -11.86 11.79
N TRP A 154 -4.48 -11.76 11.60
CA TRP A 154 -3.55 -11.32 12.66
C TRP A 154 -3.81 -9.89 13.18
N SER A 155 -4.64 -9.12 12.47
CA SER A 155 -5.13 -7.78 12.85
C SER A 155 -6.61 -7.74 13.28
N ALA A 156 -7.24 -8.88 13.56
CA ALA A 156 -8.62 -8.99 14.05
C ALA A 156 -8.61 -8.98 15.59
N PRO A 157 -8.70 -7.84 16.31
CA PRO A 157 -9.39 -6.60 15.97
C PRO A 157 -8.57 -5.36 16.39
N MET A 158 -7.80 -4.75 15.49
CA MET A 158 -7.19 -3.45 15.79
C MET A 158 -8.26 -2.34 15.68
N VAL A 159 -9.16 -2.28 16.66
CA VAL A 159 -9.94 -1.07 16.94
C VAL A 159 -8.97 -0.08 17.56
N HIS A 160 -8.25 0.67 16.72
CA HIS A 160 -7.37 1.73 17.17
C HIS A 160 -8.17 3.01 17.35
N SER A 161 -8.49 3.37 18.58
CA SER A 161 -9.03 4.68 18.96
C SER A 161 -8.24 5.16 20.17
N SER A 162 -7.33 6.10 19.95
CA SER A 162 -6.47 6.67 20.98
C SER A 162 -6.63 8.17 21.01
N TYR A 163 -6.84 8.70 22.22
CA TYR A 163 -6.97 10.15 22.45
C TYR A 163 -5.64 10.89 22.32
N TYR A 164 -4.50 10.20 22.43
CA TYR A 164 -3.17 10.79 22.40
C TYR A 164 -2.38 10.46 21.13
N ALA A 165 -2.80 9.42 20.41
CA ALA A 165 -2.14 8.93 19.20
C ALA A 165 -3.21 8.50 18.18
N PRO A 166 -3.91 9.42 17.52
CA PRO A 166 -5.02 9.09 16.61
C PRO A 166 -4.53 8.23 15.43
N PHE A 167 -3.25 8.37 15.08
CA PHE A 167 -2.59 7.56 14.09
C PHE A 167 -1.72 6.47 14.74
N PRO A 168 -1.91 5.18 14.39
CA PRO A 168 -1.28 4.07 15.11
C PRO A 168 0.18 3.79 14.75
N PHE A 169 0.79 4.54 13.84
CA PHE A 169 2.10 4.22 13.29
C PHE A 169 2.95 5.45 13.05
N GLU A 170 4.26 5.26 13.16
CA GLU A 170 5.24 6.27 12.77
C GLU A 170 5.31 6.35 11.24
N LEU A 171 5.27 7.56 10.71
CA LEU A 171 5.35 7.82 9.28
C LEU A 171 6.65 8.59 8.99
N ASN A 172 7.60 7.94 8.34
CA ASN A 172 8.82 8.57 7.87
C ASN A 172 8.60 9.15 6.46
N ILE A 173 8.71 10.47 6.32
CA ILE A 173 8.57 11.17 5.04
C ILE A 173 9.96 11.37 4.44
N VAL A 174 10.17 10.85 3.22
CA VAL A 174 11.46 10.89 2.53
C VAL A 174 11.29 11.49 1.14
N GLU A 175 12.11 12.48 0.82
CA GLU A 175 12.21 13.05 -0.52
C GLU A 175 13.03 12.13 -1.44
N VAL A 176 12.53 11.85 -2.64
CA VAL A 176 13.19 11.02 -3.67
C VAL A 176 12.98 11.60 -5.07
N ASP A 177 13.94 11.41 -5.97
CA ASP A 177 13.87 11.96 -7.34
C ASP A 177 12.78 11.30 -8.20
N HIS A 178 12.59 9.99 -8.01
CA HIS A 178 11.66 9.18 -8.78
C HIS A 178 10.94 8.17 -7.89
N ILE A 179 9.62 8.05 -8.06
CA ILE A 179 8.76 7.14 -7.31
C ILE A 179 8.22 6.10 -8.28
N ALA A 180 8.40 4.82 -7.94
CA ALA A 180 7.85 3.74 -8.72
C ALA A 180 6.34 3.60 -8.46
N PHE A 181 5.54 3.36 -9.48
CA PHE A 181 4.10 3.15 -9.38
C PHE A 181 3.65 1.89 -10.12
N SER A 182 2.51 1.31 -9.73
CA SER A 182 1.94 0.14 -10.41
C SER A 182 1.36 0.54 -11.77
N TRP A 183 1.96 0.01 -12.85
CA TRP A 183 1.55 0.34 -14.21
C TRP A 183 0.12 -0.14 -14.51
N ASP A 184 -0.19 -1.38 -14.13
CA ASP A 184 -1.49 -1.98 -14.40
C ASP A 184 -2.61 -1.31 -13.61
N GLU A 185 -2.34 -0.87 -12.38
CA GLU A 185 -3.30 -0.09 -11.62
C GLU A 185 -3.55 1.27 -12.28
N TYR A 186 -2.49 1.96 -12.72
CA TYR A 186 -2.60 3.23 -13.45
C TYR A 186 -3.40 3.09 -14.74
N CYS A 187 -3.10 2.09 -15.57
CA CYS A 187 -3.82 1.80 -16.81
C CYS A 187 -5.30 1.53 -16.54
N THR A 188 -5.60 0.69 -15.54
CA THR A 188 -6.99 0.38 -15.13
C THR A 188 -7.70 1.66 -14.68
N LYS A 189 -7.04 2.51 -13.89
CA LYS A 189 -7.60 3.76 -13.38
C LYS A 189 -7.90 4.77 -14.49
N CYS A 190 -7.10 4.78 -15.55
CA CYS A 190 -7.29 5.63 -16.73
C CYS A 190 -8.20 5.00 -17.81
N GLY A 191 -8.64 3.75 -17.64
CA GLY A 191 -9.42 3.03 -18.66
C GLY A 191 -8.61 2.56 -19.88
N ALA A 192 -7.27 2.62 -19.82
CA ALA A 192 -6.37 2.22 -20.90
C ALA A 192 -6.03 0.72 -20.84
N THR A 193 -7.03 -0.16 -20.92
CA THR A 193 -6.87 -1.61 -20.76
C THR A 193 -5.96 -2.25 -21.80
N GLN A 194 -5.84 -1.65 -22.99
CA GLN A 194 -4.91 -2.05 -24.04
C GLN A 194 -3.44 -1.89 -23.67
N GLN A 195 -3.12 -1.10 -22.63
CA GLN A 195 -1.76 -0.83 -22.18
C GLN A 195 -1.29 -1.75 -21.04
N LEU A 196 -2.18 -2.59 -20.52
CA LEU A 196 -1.85 -3.53 -19.44
C LEU A 196 -0.69 -4.47 -19.84
N VAL A 197 0.12 -4.82 -18.85
CA VAL A 197 1.17 -5.85 -18.96
C VAL A 197 0.76 -7.18 -18.36
N GLY A 198 -0.27 -7.19 -17.50
CA GLY A 198 -0.81 -8.41 -16.91
C GLY A 198 -0.11 -8.85 -15.63
N ASP A 199 0.71 -7.97 -15.02
CA ASP A 199 1.35 -8.18 -13.73
C ASP A 199 1.09 -6.99 -12.79
N PRO A 200 0.22 -7.16 -11.77
CA PRO A 200 -0.07 -6.12 -10.78
C PRO A 200 1.16 -5.64 -9.99
N ALA A 201 2.22 -6.46 -9.91
CA ALA A 201 3.46 -6.12 -9.23
C ALA A 201 4.44 -5.33 -10.11
N ALA A 202 4.22 -5.27 -11.42
CA ALA A 202 5.05 -4.53 -12.36
C ALA A 202 4.99 -3.04 -12.06
N CYS A 203 6.03 -2.56 -11.38
CA CYS A 203 6.22 -1.16 -11.06
C CYS A 203 7.16 -0.51 -12.08
N THR A 204 6.91 0.76 -12.38
CA THR A 204 7.73 1.58 -13.27
C THR A 204 7.89 2.96 -12.69
N TYR A 205 8.97 3.65 -13.05
CA TYR A 205 9.16 5.06 -12.73
C TYR A 205 8.52 5.97 -13.79
N GLN A 206 8.43 5.47 -15.03
CA GLN A 206 7.89 6.15 -16.19
C GLN A 206 7.75 5.14 -17.34
N GLY A 207 6.67 5.23 -18.13
CA GLY A 207 6.51 4.36 -19.30
C GLY A 207 6.15 2.91 -18.95
N LYS A 208 5.73 2.18 -19.98
CA LYS A 208 5.31 0.78 -19.85
C LYS A 208 6.50 -0.09 -19.38
N PRO A 209 6.35 -0.86 -18.28
CA PRO A 209 7.43 -1.72 -17.81
C PRO A 209 7.66 -2.87 -18.79
N VAL A 210 8.94 -3.22 -18.98
CA VAL A 210 9.35 -4.41 -19.72
C VAL A 210 9.35 -5.59 -18.74
N LEU A 211 8.48 -6.57 -18.97
CA LEU A 211 8.47 -7.79 -18.17
C LEU A 211 9.64 -8.70 -18.59
N PRO A 212 10.30 -9.40 -17.65
CA PRO A 212 11.26 -10.43 -18.02
C PRO A 212 10.55 -11.50 -18.85
N GLU A 213 11.14 -11.89 -19.98
CA GLU A 213 10.61 -13.00 -20.77
C GLU A 213 10.57 -14.24 -19.87
N PRO A 214 9.49 -15.06 -19.94
CA PRO A 214 9.48 -16.33 -19.24
C PRO A 214 10.68 -17.13 -19.75
N ASP A 215 11.54 -17.60 -18.84
CA ASP A 215 12.63 -18.51 -19.17
C ASP A 215 12.02 -19.67 -19.99
N VAL A 216 12.18 -19.62 -21.30
CA VAL A 216 11.92 -20.75 -22.17
C VAL A 216 13.02 -21.72 -21.80
N ALA A 217 12.74 -22.59 -20.83
CA ALA A 217 13.55 -23.76 -20.59
C ALA A 217 13.67 -24.46 -21.94
N MET A 218 14.83 -24.30 -22.56
CA MET A 218 15.16 -24.88 -23.84
C MET A 218 14.99 -26.39 -23.70
N ALA A 219 13.85 -26.90 -24.17
CA ALA A 219 13.68 -28.29 -24.52
C ALA A 219 14.66 -28.56 -25.66
N SER A 220 15.91 -28.90 -25.30
CA SER A 220 16.84 -29.55 -26.21
C SER A 220 16.50 -31.04 -26.19
N ASP A 221 15.50 -31.37 -26.99
CA ASP A 221 15.25 -32.75 -27.43
C ASP A 221 16.19 -33.02 -28.61
N GLU A 222 17.45 -33.38 -28.32
CA GLU A 222 18.35 -33.97 -29.30
C GLU A 222 18.62 -35.42 -28.91
N THR A 223 17.88 -36.31 -29.56
CA THR A 223 18.20 -37.73 -29.64
C THR A 223 19.27 -37.90 -30.73
N THR A 224 20.41 -38.57 -30.46
CA THR A 224 20.94 -39.74 -31.21
C THR A 224 22.47 -39.99 -31.04
N THR A 225 22.76 -41.02 -30.21
CA THR A 225 23.78 -42.11 -30.31
C THR A 225 25.26 -41.98 -29.93
N CYS A 226 25.64 -42.86 -28.98
CA CYS A 226 26.59 -44.00 -29.07
C CYS A 226 27.91 -44.02 -28.25
N SER A 227 27.91 -44.95 -27.27
CA SER A 227 29.02 -45.75 -26.69
C SER A 227 30.15 -45.01 -25.94
N SER A 228 30.66 -45.44 -24.79
CA SER A 228 30.89 -46.77 -24.21
C SER A 228 31.01 -46.67 -22.68
N GLY A 229 30.47 -47.63 -21.91
CA GLY A 229 30.49 -47.65 -20.43
C GLY A 229 31.83 -48.07 -19.81
N PRO A 230 31.88 -48.75 -18.64
CA PRO A 230 31.00 -48.68 -17.46
C PRO A 230 31.81 -48.47 -16.16
N GLN A 231 31.23 -47.92 -15.09
CA GLN A 231 31.65 -48.31 -13.73
C GLN A 231 30.45 -48.41 -12.77
N ARG A 232 30.17 -49.66 -12.39
CA ARG A 232 29.41 -50.05 -11.20
C ARG A 232 30.12 -49.53 -9.94
N PHE A 233 29.37 -49.07 -8.95
CA PHE A 233 29.43 -49.64 -7.60
C PHE A 233 28.02 -49.58 -6.96
N VAL A 234 27.65 -50.71 -6.36
CA VAL A 234 26.39 -50.99 -5.66
C VAL A 234 26.66 -50.92 -4.15
N PHE A 235 25.56 -50.78 -3.39
CA PHE A 235 25.34 -51.00 -1.94
C PHE A 235 25.24 -49.72 -1.10
N GLY A 236 24.21 -49.54 -0.26
CA GLY A 236 23.15 -50.47 0.14
C GLY A 236 21.99 -49.79 0.87
N PHE A 237 20.82 -50.41 0.71
CA PHE A 237 19.62 -50.23 1.50
C PHE A 237 19.84 -50.67 2.95
N LEU A 238 19.13 -50.02 3.88
CA LEU A 238 18.51 -50.70 5.02
C LEU A 238 17.23 -49.94 5.38
N ASP A 239 16.11 -50.45 4.86
CA ASP A 239 14.80 -50.32 5.46
C ASP A 239 14.84 -50.89 6.88
N HIS A 240 14.12 -50.26 7.81
CA HIS A 240 13.40 -50.98 8.86
C HIS A 240 12.06 -50.31 9.09
N ASN A 241 11.03 -50.95 8.55
CA ASN A 241 9.65 -50.78 8.92
C ASN A 241 9.26 -52.08 9.64
N SER A 242 8.78 -52.03 10.89
CA SER A 242 7.72 -52.92 11.33
C SER A 242 7.17 -52.54 12.71
N ALA A 243 5.84 -52.52 12.75
CA ALA A 243 4.99 -52.34 13.91
C ALA A 243 5.15 -53.42 14.99
N ARG A 244 4.91 -53.02 16.24
CA ARG A 244 3.93 -53.61 17.17
C ARG A 244 3.59 -52.63 18.27
#